data_AF-A0A0P6XVV6-F1
#
_entry.id   AF-A0A0P6XVV6-F1
#
_cell.length_a   1.000
_cell.length_b   1.000
_cell.length_c   1.000
_cell.angle_alpha   90.00
_cell.angle_beta   90.00
_cell.angle_gamma   90.00
#
_symmetry.space_group_name_H-M   'P 1'
#
loop_
_entity.id
_entity.type
_entity.pdbx_description
1 polymer ?
#
loop_
_entity_poly.entity_id
_entity_poly.type
_entity_poly.pdbx_seq_one_letter_code
_entity_poly.pdbx_strand_id
1 'polypeptide(L)'
;MLGENCTELIRLGCDEIRPPHFYTGGLEPPFPVGECIHQGDNPPNKAYFRQPNGLDSRYRSFVVFLDDETRLMIKQSEFREVFAPVESAEEALSYAMAMTSLSAEYSFDPNGKVKYLVDKIEETHVEETPQGYVVFLFDSDHRMGCEPHEFFAVNVLVTPAGEVIEQSRRVIYETYACFDFDELRLDDH
;
A
#
# COMPACT_ATOMS: atom_id res chain seq x y z
N MET A 1 -19.14 -16.59 14.37
CA MET A 1 -18.43 -15.41 14.91
C MET A 1 -18.34 -14.34 13.82
N LEU A 2 -19.47 -13.74 13.42
CA LEU A 2 -19.50 -12.60 12.48
C LEU A 2 -20.14 -11.35 13.11
N GLY A 3 -20.96 -11.51 14.16
CA GLY A 3 -21.62 -10.41 14.86
C GLY A 3 -20.72 -9.64 15.84
N GLU A 4 -19.71 -10.28 16.41
CA GLU A 4 -18.76 -9.63 17.35
C GLU A 4 -17.84 -8.65 16.61
N ASN A 5 -17.33 -9.04 15.43
CA ASN A 5 -16.47 -8.20 14.60
C ASN A 5 -17.16 -6.90 14.16
N CYS A 6 -18.46 -6.92 13.83
CA CYS A 6 -19.18 -5.71 13.43
C CYS A 6 -19.25 -4.67 14.57
N THR A 7 -19.43 -5.11 15.82
CA THR A 7 -19.55 -4.19 16.96
C THR A 7 -18.19 -3.58 17.31
N GLU A 8 -17.12 -4.36 17.18
CA GLU A 8 -15.76 -3.87 17.40
C GLU A 8 -15.32 -2.88 16.31
N LEU A 9 -15.63 -3.15 15.05
CA LEU A 9 -15.36 -2.24 13.93
C LEU A 9 -16.07 -0.89 14.10
N ILE A 10 -17.34 -0.91 14.52
CA ILE A 10 -18.08 0.33 14.84
C ILE A 10 -17.41 1.06 16.00
N ARG A 11 -16.93 0.35 17.04
CA ARG A 11 -16.22 0.95 18.18
C ARG A 11 -14.91 1.62 17.75
N LEU A 12 -14.20 1.06 16.77
CA LEU A 12 -13.00 1.65 16.17
C LEU A 12 -13.30 2.82 15.22
N GLY A 13 -14.57 3.03 14.88
CA GLY A 13 -15.03 4.11 14.02
C GLY A 13 -15.04 3.75 12.53
N CYS A 14 -15.06 2.46 12.18
CA CYS A 14 -15.19 2.00 10.81
C CYS A 14 -16.66 1.96 10.39
N ASP A 15 -17.06 2.81 9.46
CA ASP A 15 -18.40 2.78 8.85
C ASP A 15 -18.45 1.82 7.66
N GLU A 16 -17.31 1.63 6.99
CA GLU A 16 -17.13 0.72 5.86
C GLU A 16 -15.74 0.04 5.94
N ILE A 17 -15.66 -1.21 5.48
CA ILE A 17 -14.41 -1.97 5.36
C ILE A 17 -14.25 -2.45 3.93
N ARG A 18 -13.06 -2.25 3.36
CA ARG A 18 -12.67 -2.75 2.04
C ARG A 18 -11.37 -3.56 2.11
N PRO A 19 -11.10 -4.44 1.15
CA PRO A 19 -9.76 -5.01 0.98
C PRO A 19 -8.75 -3.87 0.74
N PRO A 20 -7.56 -3.89 1.36
CA PRO A 20 -6.52 -2.90 1.08
C PRO A 20 -5.95 -3.11 -0.32
N HIS A 21 -5.62 -2.01 -1.00
CA HIS A 21 -5.01 -2.04 -2.33
C HIS A 21 -3.67 -2.80 -2.36
N PHE A 22 -2.90 -2.72 -1.27
CA PHE A 22 -1.59 -3.36 -1.17
C PHE A 22 -1.65 -4.86 -0.86
N TYR A 23 -2.81 -5.40 -0.46
CA TYR A 23 -2.86 -6.74 0.10
C TYR A 23 -2.99 -7.79 -1.00
N THR A 24 -1.85 -8.35 -1.41
CA THR A 24 -1.81 -9.45 -2.39
C THR A 24 -1.78 -10.85 -1.75
N GLY A 25 -1.76 -10.92 -0.41
CA GLY A 25 -1.61 -12.16 0.36
C GLY A 25 -0.16 -12.41 0.79
N GLY A 26 0.12 -13.53 1.44
CA GLY A 26 1.48 -13.95 1.77
C GLY A 26 2.17 -13.23 2.95
N LEU A 27 1.51 -12.27 3.62
CA LEU A 27 1.99 -11.77 4.91
C LEU A 27 1.97 -12.89 5.96
N GLU A 28 3.03 -13.00 6.74
CA GLU A 28 3.12 -13.92 7.87
C GLU A 28 3.33 -13.12 9.17
N PRO A 29 2.55 -13.37 10.23
CA PRO A 29 1.40 -14.28 10.28
C PRO A 29 0.24 -13.82 9.37
N PRO A 30 -0.66 -14.73 8.93
CA PRO A 30 -1.67 -14.45 7.89
C PRO A 30 -2.90 -13.74 8.46
N PHE A 31 -2.68 -12.67 9.24
CA PHE A 31 -3.76 -11.88 9.81
C PHE A 31 -4.51 -11.12 8.70
N PRO A 32 -5.85 -11.17 8.68
CA PRO A 32 -6.61 -10.37 7.74
C PRO A 32 -6.36 -8.87 7.96
N VAL A 33 -6.23 -8.14 6.86
CA VAL A 33 -6.09 -6.67 6.86
C VAL A 33 -7.24 -6.07 6.05
N GLY A 34 -7.80 -4.97 6.54
CA GLY A 34 -8.83 -4.20 5.85
C GLY A 34 -8.52 -2.71 5.86
N GLU A 35 -8.99 -1.99 4.85
CA GLU A 35 -9.06 -0.53 4.86
C GLU A 35 -10.38 -0.11 5.53
N CYS A 36 -10.26 0.58 6.66
CA CYS A 36 -11.34 1.14 7.45
C CYS A 36 -11.65 2.57 6.98
N ILE A 37 -12.89 2.78 6.56
CA ILE A 37 -13.37 4.08 6.06
C ILE A 37 -14.39 4.64 7.05
N HIS A 38 -14.14 5.88 7.47
CA HIS A 38 -15.02 6.64 8.34
C HIS A 38 -15.66 7.82 7.61
N GLN A 39 -16.98 7.94 7.73
CA GLN A 39 -17.78 9.05 7.24
C GLN A 39 -18.04 10.04 8.39
N GLY A 40 -17.53 11.25 8.25
CA GLY A 40 -17.79 12.31 9.20
C GLY A 40 -16.84 13.48 9.04
N ASP A 41 -17.15 14.60 9.71
CA ASP A 41 -16.33 15.81 9.66
C ASP A 41 -15.04 15.68 10.49
N ASN A 42 -14.99 14.72 11.42
CA ASN A 42 -13.87 14.52 12.34
C ASN A 42 -13.44 13.05 12.35
N PRO A 43 -12.15 12.74 12.46
CA PRO A 43 -11.70 11.36 12.59
C PRO A 43 -12.06 10.79 13.97
N PRO A 44 -12.40 9.50 14.08
CA PRO A 44 -12.66 8.85 15.37
C PRO A 44 -11.40 8.86 16.25
N ASN A 45 -10.24 8.70 15.62
CA ASN A 45 -8.94 8.78 16.26
C ASN A 45 -7.93 9.49 15.35
N LYS A 46 -7.56 10.73 15.70
CA LYS A 46 -6.59 11.54 14.95
C LYS A 46 -5.20 10.91 14.81
N ALA A 47 -4.83 9.99 15.70
CA ALA A 47 -3.52 9.33 15.60
C ALA A 47 -3.50 8.25 14.51
N TYR A 48 -4.64 7.65 14.18
CA TYR A 48 -4.73 6.47 13.31
C TYR A 48 -5.53 6.67 12.03
N PHE A 49 -6.31 7.74 11.95
CA PHE A 49 -7.06 8.09 10.76
C PHE A 49 -6.39 9.24 10.02
N ARG A 50 -6.25 9.09 8.71
CA ARG A 50 -5.79 10.13 7.80
C ARG A 50 -6.87 10.40 6.77
N GLN A 51 -6.92 11.63 6.30
CA GLN A 51 -7.68 11.94 5.10
C GLN A 51 -6.68 11.86 3.93
N PRO A 52 -6.87 10.95 2.97
CA PRO A 52 -6.06 10.94 1.75
C PRO A 52 -6.19 12.27 1.02
N ASN A 53 -5.19 12.63 0.22
CA ASN A 53 -5.32 13.78 -0.67
C ASN A 53 -6.42 13.49 -1.70
N GLY A 54 -7.11 14.54 -2.17
CA GLY A 54 -8.15 14.38 -3.18
C GLY A 54 -9.48 15.04 -2.84
N LEU A 55 -10.50 14.65 -3.60
CA LEU A 55 -11.89 15.07 -3.36
C LEU A 55 -12.60 14.21 -2.28
N ASP A 56 -11.96 13.13 -1.80
CA ASP A 56 -12.58 12.20 -0.87
C ASP A 56 -12.43 12.77 0.53
N SER A 57 -13.55 13.25 1.09
CA SER A 57 -13.55 13.87 2.41
C SER A 57 -13.57 12.86 3.57
N ARG A 58 -13.58 11.55 3.27
CA ARG A 58 -13.67 10.50 4.28
C ARG A 58 -12.30 10.23 4.89
N TYR A 59 -12.31 9.87 6.17
CA TYR A 59 -11.10 9.47 6.88
C TYR A 59 -10.86 7.97 6.68
N ARG A 60 -9.60 7.58 6.58
CA ARG A 60 -9.19 6.20 6.33
C ARG A 60 -8.11 5.76 7.32
N SER A 61 -8.11 4.47 7.62
CA SER A 61 -7.10 3.76 8.41
C SER A 61 -6.98 2.33 7.88
N PHE A 62 -5.94 1.58 8.25
CA PHE A 62 -6.01 0.12 8.13
C PHE A 62 -6.41 -0.50 9.46
N VAL A 63 -6.98 -1.69 9.38
CA VAL A 63 -7.35 -2.51 10.52
C VAL A 63 -6.79 -3.90 10.31
N VAL A 64 -6.18 -4.44 11.36
CA VAL A 64 -5.67 -5.81 11.40
C VAL A 64 -6.48 -6.60 12.41
N PHE A 65 -6.94 -7.78 11.98
CA PHE A 65 -7.68 -8.72 12.81
C PHE A 65 -6.70 -9.72 13.42
N LEU A 66 -6.22 -9.42 14.63
CA LEU A 66 -5.38 -10.32 15.41
C LEU A 66 -6.25 -11.39 16.09
N ASP A 67 -5.63 -12.43 16.65
CA ASP A 67 -6.36 -13.55 17.24
C ASP A 67 -7.31 -13.13 18.38
N ASP A 68 -6.88 -12.18 19.22
CA ASP A 68 -7.61 -11.76 20.43
C ASP A 68 -8.18 -10.35 20.36
N GLU A 69 -7.82 -9.56 19.35
CA GLU A 69 -8.26 -8.16 19.22
C GLU A 69 -8.24 -7.64 17.78
N THR A 70 -9.03 -6.59 17.54
CA THR A 70 -8.96 -5.82 16.30
C THR A 70 -8.23 -4.50 16.55
N ARG A 71 -7.18 -4.20 15.78
CA ARG A 71 -6.33 -3.02 15.97
C ARG A 71 -6.27 -2.13 14.74
N LEU A 72 -6.37 -0.81 14.94
CA LEU A 72 -6.06 0.17 13.89
C LEU A 72 -4.54 0.19 13.66
N MET A 73 -4.13 0.17 12.40
CA MET A 73 -2.74 0.10 11.99
C MET A 73 -2.52 1.07 10.84
N ILE A 74 -1.86 2.19 11.13
CA ILE A 74 -1.44 3.11 10.07
C ILE A 74 0.04 3.40 10.14
N LYS A 75 0.74 3.08 11.23
CA LYS A 75 2.16 3.40 11.35
C LYS A 75 3.00 2.25 10.84
N GLN A 76 4.04 2.58 10.09
CA GLN A 76 5.00 1.60 9.60
C GLN A 76 5.70 0.84 10.74
N SER A 77 5.96 1.52 11.86
CA SER A 77 6.57 0.89 13.04
C SER A 77 5.71 -0.24 13.61
N GLU A 78 4.40 -0.03 13.69
CA GLU A 78 3.44 -1.03 14.18
C GLU A 78 3.23 -2.16 13.17
N PHE A 79 3.23 -1.83 11.88
CA PHE A 79 3.16 -2.83 10.83
C PHE A 79 4.37 -3.78 10.89
N ARG A 80 5.57 -3.22 11.05
CA ARG A 80 6.80 -3.98 11.26
C ARG A 80 6.78 -4.82 12.54
N GLU A 81 6.21 -4.31 13.63
CA GLU A 81 6.09 -5.08 14.88
C GLU A 81 5.24 -6.36 14.72
N VAL A 82 4.30 -6.37 13.78
CA VAL A 82 3.36 -7.48 13.57
C VAL A 82 3.82 -8.44 12.48
N PHE A 83 4.34 -7.92 11.37
CA PHE A 83 4.64 -8.69 10.15
C PHE A 83 6.15 -8.84 9.87
N ALA A 84 7.01 -8.60 10.86
CA ALA A 84 8.42 -8.98 10.80
C ALA A 84 8.69 -10.14 11.77
N PRO A 85 9.67 -11.03 11.48
CA PRO A 85 10.62 -10.95 10.37
C PRO A 85 10.01 -11.31 9.01
N VAL A 86 10.58 -10.76 7.93
CA VAL A 86 10.21 -11.11 6.54
C VAL A 86 11.09 -12.26 6.08
N GLU A 87 10.49 -13.40 5.76
CA GLU A 87 11.17 -14.68 5.54
C GLU A 87 10.94 -15.28 4.14
N SER A 88 10.09 -14.66 3.32
CA SER A 88 9.84 -15.13 1.96
C SER A 88 9.68 -14.01 0.93
N ALA A 89 9.86 -14.36 -0.35
CA ALA A 89 9.66 -13.44 -1.46
C ALA A 89 8.19 -12.99 -1.61
N GLU A 90 7.23 -13.88 -1.34
CA GLU A 90 5.80 -13.56 -1.40
C GLU A 90 5.41 -12.58 -0.29
N GLU A 91 5.93 -12.81 0.91
CA GLU A 91 5.77 -11.92 2.05
C GLU A 91 6.39 -10.55 1.78
N ALA A 92 7.63 -10.52 1.27
CA ALA A 92 8.34 -9.29 0.97
C ALA A 92 7.58 -8.40 -0.03
N LEU A 93 6.87 -9.00 -0.99
CA LEU A 93 6.06 -8.27 -1.96
C LEU A 93 4.92 -7.51 -1.28
N SER A 94 4.05 -8.21 -0.55
CA SER A 94 2.96 -7.57 0.18
C SER A 94 3.46 -6.61 1.26
N TYR A 95 4.56 -6.94 1.93
CA TYR A 95 5.18 -6.09 2.93
C TYR A 95 5.69 -4.78 2.31
N ALA A 96 6.38 -4.83 1.17
CA ALA A 96 6.84 -3.65 0.44
C ALA A 96 5.66 -2.77 -0.01
N MET A 97 4.61 -3.39 -0.60
CA MET A 97 3.42 -2.67 -1.05
C MET A 97 2.72 -1.97 0.13
N ALA A 98 2.59 -2.63 1.28
CA ALA A 98 2.00 -2.02 2.48
C ALA A 98 2.80 -0.80 2.97
N MET A 99 4.13 -0.96 3.06
CA MET A 99 5.04 0.04 3.62
C MET A 99 5.28 1.25 2.71
N THR A 100 5.07 1.12 1.40
CA THR A 100 5.38 2.18 0.42
C THR A 100 4.17 2.71 -0.35
N SER A 101 3.07 1.95 -0.32
CA SER A 101 1.89 2.14 -1.18
C SER A 101 2.19 2.07 -2.68
N LEU A 102 3.32 1.45 -3.04
CA LEU A 102 3.61 1.09 -4.42
C LEU A 102 2.75 -0.11 -4.83
N SER A 103 2.56 -0.25 -6.14
CA SER A 103 1.66 -1.25 -6.72
C SER A 103 2.42 -2.32 -7.50
N ALA A 104 1.86 -3.53 -7.51
CA ALA A 104 2.31 -4.61 -8.37
C ALA A 104 1.58 -4.53 -9.72
N GLU A 105 2.33 -4.57 -10.83
CA GLU A 105 1.84 -4.82 -12.18
C GLU A 105 2.51 -6.05 -12.78
N TYR A 106 1.71 -6.99 -13.26
CA TYR A 106 2.15 -8.28 -13.80
C TYR A 106 1.90 -8.42 -15.30
N SER A 107 1.36 -7.38 -15.95
CA SER A 107 1.09 -7.40 -17.38
C SER A 107 1.17 -5.99 -17.96
N PHE A 108 2.11 -5.79 -18.88
CA PHE A 108 2.18 -4.57 -19.69
C PHE A 108 1.76 -4.86 -21.13
N ASP A 109 0.49 -4.59 -21.44
CA ASP A 109 0.04 -4.58 -22.82
C ASP A 109 0.58 -3.33 -23.55
N PRO A 110 1.21 -3.47 -24.73
CA PRO A 110 1.69 -2.32 -25.50
C PRO A 110 0.55 -1.33 -25.81
N ASN A 111 0.72 -0.09 -25.37
CA ASN A 111 -0.28 0.96 -25.50
C ASN A 111 0.23 2.11 -26.38
N GLY A 112 -0.32 2.24 -27.58
CA GLY A 112 0.05 3.31 -28.51
C GLY A 112 -0.35 4.74 -28.07
N LYS A 113 -1.02 4.90 -26.92
CA LYS A 113 -1.41 6.20 -26.36
C LYS A 113 -0.47 6.71 -25.28
N VAL A 114 0.54 5.93 -24.87
CA VAL A 114 1.55 6.37 -23.89
C VAL A 114 2.86 6.67 -24.59
N LYS A 115 3.64 7.57 -24.01
CA LYS A 115 4.99 7.87 -24.45
C LYS A 115 5.96 7.05 -23.61
N TYR A 116 6.40 5.91 -24.15
CA TYR A 116 7.42 5.09 -23.50
C TYR A 116 8.77 5.82 -23.47
N LEU A 117 9.42 5.78 -22.31
CA LEU A 117 10.73 6.40 -22.07
C LEU A 117 11.84 5.35 -21.88
N VAL A 118 11.49 4.07 -21.90
CA VAL A 118 12.38 2.92 -21.79
C VAL A 118 12.07 1.90 -22.88
N ASP A 119 13.07 1.10 -23.26
CA ASP A 119 12.91 0.06 -24.29
C ASP A 119 12.18 -1.20 -23.76
N LYS A 120 12.28 -1.45 -22.45
CA LYS A 120 11.67 -2.59 -21.78
C LYS A 120 11.22 -2.19 -20.39
N ILE A 121 10.01 -2.60 -20.02
CA ILE A 121 9.49 -2.55 -18.66
C ILE A 121 9.55 -3.98 -18.12
N GLU A 122 10.14 -4.14 -16.94
CA GLU A 122 10.16 -5.42 -16.23
C GLU A 122 8.95 -5.45 -15.31
N GLU A 123 8.14 -6.50 -15.42
CA GLU A 123 6.98 -6.73 -14.55
C GLU A 123 7.39 -6.93 -13.09
N THR A 124 6.40 -6.90 -12.20
CA THR A 124 6.60 -7.17 -10.78
C THR A 124 7.24 -8.52 -10.57
N HIS A 125 8.34 -8.53 -9.83
CA HIS A 125 9.01 -9.73 -9.38
C HIS A 125 9.84 -9.42 -8.13
N VAL A 126 10.32 -10.47 -7.48
CA VAL A 126 11.15 -10.38 -6.28
C VAL A 126 12.44 -11.13 -6.51
N GLU A 127 13.55 -10.47 -6.24
CA GLU A 127 14.89 -11.07 -6.26
C GLU A 127 15.39 -11.26 -4.83
N GLU A 128 15.76 -12.49 -4.48
CA GLU A 128 16.41 -12.77 -3.20
C GLU A 128 17.89 -12.38 -3.26
N THR A 129 18.35 -11.68 -2.23
CA THR A 129 19.72 -11.16 -2.10
C THR A 129 20.25 -11.47 -0.71
N PRO A 130 21.59 -11.39 -0.48
CA PRO A 130 22.15 -11.53 0.86
C PRO A 130 21.63 -10.50 1.88
N GLN A 131 21.07 -9.38 1.43
CA GLN A 131 20.53 -8.32 2.29
C GLN A 131 19.03 -8.45 2.58
N GLY A 132 18.34 -9.39 1.93
CA GLY A 132 16.87 -9.51 1.95
C GLY A 132 16.31 -9.62 0.54
N TYR A 133 15.18 -9.00 0.29
CA TYR A 133 14.43 -9.13 -0.97
C TYR A 133 14.37 -7.80 -1.71
N VAL A 134 14.76 -7.78 -2.99
CA VAL A 134 14.54 -6.63 -3.87
C VAL A 134 13.24 -6.84 -4.61
N VAL A 135 12.26 -6.01 -4.33
CA VAL A 135 10.91 -6.04 -4.89
C VAL A 135 10.81 -4.97 -5.98
N PHE A 136 10.41 -5.38 -7.18
CA PHE A 136 10.19 -4.50 -8.31
C PHE A 136 8.71 -4.09 -8.35
N LEU A 137 8.44 -2.82 -8.10
CA LEU A 137 7.10 -2.27 -7.99
C LEU A 137 6.93 -1.03 -8.88
N PHE A 138 5.71 -0.51 -8.91
CA PHE A 138 5.34 0.62 -9.74
C PHE A 138 4.72 1.74 -8.92
N ASP A 139 5.00 2.95 -9.36
CA ASP A 139 4.39 4.17 -8.84
C ASP A 139 3.79 4.99 -9.97
N SER A 140 2.88 5.89 -9.62
CA SER A 140 2.38 6.90 -10.53
C SER A 140 2.54 8.28 -9.91
N ASP A 141 2.59 9.30 -10.75
CA ASP A 141 2.53 10.67 -10.28
C ASP A 141 1.27 10.92 -9.43
N HIS A 142 1.45 11.48 -8.23
CA HIS A 142 0.37 11.80 -7.29
C HIS A 142 -0.15 13.24 -7.46
N ARG A 143 0.34 13.98 -8.46
CA ARG A 143 -0.18 15.32 -8.77
C ARG A 143 -1.65 15.23 -9.19
N MET A 144 -2.50 15.99 -8.52
CA MET A 144 -3.90 16.11 -8.92
C MET A 144 -4.04 16.99 -10.17
N GLY A 145 -4.98 16.64 -11.03
CA GLY A 145 -5.32 17.42 -12.23
C GLY A 145 -5.16 16.65 -13.53
N CYS A 146 -5.56 17.32 -14.62
CA CYS A 146 -5.57 16.77 -15.97
C CYS A 146 -4.33 17.23 -16.74
N GLU A 147 -3.23 16.51 -16.56
CA GLU A 147 -1.93 16.82 -17.15
C GLU A 147 -1.17 15.54 -17.55
N PRO A 148 -0.03 15.64 -18.26
CA PRO A 148 0.87 14.52 -18.41
C PRO A 148 1.40 14.06 -17.06
N HIS A 149 1.17 12.78 -16.75
CA HIS A 149 1.60 12.10 -15.54
C HIS A 149 2.71 11.10 -15.87
N GLU A 150 3.71 11.09 -15.02
CA GLU A 150 4.82 10.15 -15.06
C GLU A 150 4.43 8.84 -14.35
N PHE A 151 4.87 7.72 -14.91
CA PHE A 151 4.76 6.42 -14.30
C PHE A 151 6.16 5.87 -14.07
N PHE A 152 6.37 5.25 -12.92
CA PHE A 152 7.69 4.89 -12.43
C PHE A 152 7.79 3.38 -12.21
N ALA A 153 8.96 2.83 -12.50
CA ALA A 153 9.40 1.56 -11.92
C ALA A 153 10.31 1.86 -10.73
N VAL A 154 10.10 1.14 -9.64
CA VAL A 154 10.75 1.37 -8.36
C VAL A 154 11.28 0.05 -7.82
N ASN A 155 12.55 0.03 -7.41
CA ASN A 155 13.15 -1.12 -6.75
C ASN A 155 13.22 -0.84 -5.26
N VAL A 156 12.66 -1.74 -4.46
CA VAL A 156 12.57 -1.61 -3.01
C VAL A 156 13.26 -2.79 -2.35
N LEU A 157 14.25 -2.52 -1.49
CA LEU A 157 14.84 -3.55 -0.64
C LEU A 157 14.01 -3.70 0.64
N VAL A 158 13.54 -4.92 0.89
CA VAL A 158 12.95 -5.35 2.16
C VAL A 158 13.96 -6.23 2.89
N THR A 159 14.42 -5.77 4.05
CA THR A 159 15.32 -6.57 4.89
C THR A 159 14.53 -7.57 5.73
N PRO A 160 15.14 -8.67 6.24
CA PRO A 160 14.48 -9.59 7.16
C PRO A 160 13.99 -8.92 8.45
N ALA A 161 14.60 -7.81 8.85
CA ALA A 161 14.18 -7.02 10.02
C ALA A 161 12.95 -6.12 9.74
N GLY A 162 12.44 -6.10 8.51
CA GLY A 162 11.30 -5.28 8.10
C GLY A 162 11.63 -3.83 7.78
N GLU A 163 12.92 -3.49 7.62
CA GLU A 163 13.32 -2.20 7.02
C GLU A 163 13.04 -2.20 5.52
N VAL A 164 12.53 -1.08 5.02
CA VAL A 164 12.15 -0.88 3.62
C VAL A 164 12.92 0.31 3.05
N ILE A 165 13.63 0.09 1.95
CA ILE A 165 14.54 1.08 1.37
C ILE A 165 14.32 1.15 -0.14
N GLU A 166 13.89 2.31 -0.64
CA GLU A 166 13.88 2.59 -2.09
C GLU A 166 15.33 2.64 -2.60
N GLN A 167 15.71 1.70 -3.46
CA GLN A 167 17.05 1.64 -4.06
C GLN A 167 17.14 2.46 -5.35
N SER A 168 16.06 2.51 -6.12
CA SER A 168 16.00 3.27 -7.37
C SER A 168 14.56 3.55 -7.79
N ARG A 169 14.37 4.68 -8.47
CA ARG A 169 13.13 5.09 -9.15
C ARG A 169 13.47 5.58 -10.55
N ARG A 170 12.78 5.05 -11.56
CA ARG A 170 12.94 5.45 -12.97
C ARG A 170 11.59 5.72 -13.61
N VAL A 171 11.47 6.79 -14.38
CA VAL A 171 10.28 7.01 -15.22
C VAL A 171 10.31 5.99 -16.37
N ILE A 172 9.19 5.29 -16.58
CA ILE A 172 9.05 4.26 -17.62
C ILE A 172 8.18 4.73 -18.79
N TYR A 173 7.15 5.52 -18.53
CA TYR A 173 6.35 6.17 -19.55
C TYR A 173 5.62 7.39 -19.00
N GLU A 174 5.12 8.22 -19.92
CA GLU A 174 4.20 9.32 -19.62
C GLU A 174 2.85 9.07 -20.30
N THR A 175 1.77 9.45 -19.64
CA THR A 175 0.44 9.51 -20.28
C THR A 175 -0.37 10.68 -19.74
N TYR A 176 -1.29 11.20 -20.56
CA TYR A 176 -2.21 12.23 -20.11
C TYR A 176 -3.37 11.58 -19.35
N ALA A 177 -3.51 11.91 -18.06
CA ALA A 177 -4.58 11.41 -17.21
C ALA A 177 -5.13 12.53 -16.32
N CYS A 178 -6.33 12.33 -15.79
CA CYS A 178 -6.93 13.20 -14.79
C CYS A 178 -6.95 12.44 -13.46
N PHE A 179 -6.17 12.88 -12.48
CA PHE A 179 -6.19 12.34 -11.12
C PHE A 179 -6.92 13.28 -10.17
N ASP A 180 -7.82 12.73 -9.37
CA ASP A 180 -8.68 13.45 -8.42
C ASP A 180 -8.61 12.90 -6.98
N PHE A 181 -7.86 11.81 -6.75
CA PHE A 181 -7.63 11.22 -5.44
C PHE A 181 -6.26 10.56 -5.32
N ASP A 182 -5.82 10.38 -4.09
CA ASP A 182 -4.63 9.62 -3.70
C ASP A 182 -5.01 8.48 -2.73
N GLU A 183 -4.15 7.47 -2.63
CA GLU A 183 -4.39 6.30 -1.77
C GLU A 183 -3.96 6.55 -0.31
N LEU A 184 -4.51 5.77 0.62
CA LEU A 184 -4.03 5.77 2.00
C LEU A 184 -2.66 5.09 2.08
N ARG A 185 -1.70 5.72 2.75
CA ARG A 185 -0.35 5.19 2.98
C ARG A 185 -0.11 4.93 4.45
N LEU A 186 0.81 4.01 4.76
CA LEU A 186 1.30 3.88 6.13
C LEU A 186 2.17 5.09 6.49
N ASP A 187 1.94 5.66 7.67
CA ASP A 187 2.66 6.78 8.23
C ASP A 187 4.12 6.42 8.56
N ASP A 188 5.04 7.27 8.10
CA ASP A 188 6.49 7.23 8.36
C ASP A 188 6.88 7.72 9.78
N HIS A 189 5.92 8.07 10.65
CA HIS A 189 6.13 8.82 11.91
C HIS A 189 5.60 8.13 13.17
#